data_AF-A0AAW6P5B8-F1
#
_entry.id   AF-A0AAW6P5B8-F1
#
_cell.length_a   1.000
_cell.length_b   1.000
_cell.length_c   1.000
_cell.angle_alpha   90.00
_cell.angle_beta   90.00
_cell.angle_gamma   90.00
#
_symmetry.space_group_name_H-M   'P 1'
#
loop_
_entity.id
_entity.type
_entity.pdbx_description
1 polymer ?
#
loop_
_entity_poly.entity_id
_entity_poly.type
_entity_poly.pdbx_seq_one_letter_code
_entity_poly.pdbx_strand_id
1 'polypeptide(L)' 'MAIFILKERGGSLAVVVRAKCTSCARTVAVESAGAEGTMVWRDPRLSSVELVRETDKPGLILKSE' A
#
# COMPACT_ATOMS: atom_id res chain seq x y z
N MET A 1 -13.51 4.42 6.56
CA MET A 1 -12.12 4.50 6.08
C MET A 1 -11.78 3.18 5.43
N ALA A 2 -11.22 3.17 4.23
CA ALA A 2 -11.04 1.96 3.44
C ALA A 2 -9.62 1.40 3.59
N ILE A 3 -9.46 0.13 3.23
CA ILE A 3 -8.15 -0.55 3.20
C ILE A 3 -7.66 -0.53 1.76
N PHE A 4 -6.40 -0.13 1.56
CA PHE A 4 -5.72 -0.17 0.28
C PHE A 4 -4.47 -1.03 0.40
N ILE A 5 -4.20 -1.81 -0.64
CA ILE A 5 -2.93 -2.50 -0.81
C ILE A 5 -2.12 -1.80 -1.89
N LEU A 6 -0.88 -1.46 -1.55
CA LEU A 6 0.11 -1.01 -2.50
C LEU A 6 1.06 -2.15 -2.79
N LYS A 7 1.34 -2.39 -4.07
CA LYS A 7 2.27 -3.43 -4.52
C LYS A 7 3.31 -2.81 -5.42
N GLU A 8 4.56 -3.16 -5.19
CA GLU A 8 5.62 -2.87 -6.14
C GLU A 8 5.38 -3.63 -7.45
N ARG A 9 5.57 -2.97 -8.59
CA ARG A 9 5.27 -3.56 -9.91
C ARG A 9 6.36 -4.52 -10.42
N GLY A 10 7.52 -4.56 -9.79
CA GLY A 10 8.66 -5.37 -10.21
C GLY A 10 9.38 -6.11 -9.08
N GLY A 11 8.86 -6.07 -7.86
CA GLY A 11 9.50 -6.68 -6.70
C GLY A 11 8.52 -7.39 -5.78
N SER A 12 9.00 -7.79 -4.60
CA SER A 12 8.26 -8.56 -3.61
C SER A 12 7.61 -7.69 -2.54
N LEU A 13 7.74 -6.36 -2.62
CA LEU A 13 7.26 -5.44 -1.60
C LEU A 13 5.77 -5.16 -1.78
N ALA A 14 5.05 -5.24 -0.67
CA ALA A 14 3.67 -4.79 -0.56
C ALA A 14 3.45 -4.12 0.80
N VAL A 15 2.58 -3.11 0.83
CA VAL A 15 2.15 -2.46 2.08
C VAL A 15 0.64 -2.31 2.08
N VAL A 16 0.04 -2.50 3.26
CA VAL A 16 -1.40 -2.33 3.46
C VAL A 16 -1.62 -1.12 4.35
N VAL A 17 -2.46 -0.19 3.89
CA VAL A 17 -2.72 1.08 4.58
C VAL A 17 -4.22 1.34 4.69
N ARG A 18 -4.62 2.06 5.74
CA ARG A 18 -5.97 2.62 5.84
C ARG A 18 -5.97 4.05 5.34
N ALA A 19 -6.83 4.38 4.38
CA ALA A 19 -6.91 5.71 3.79
C ALA A 19 -8.33 6.07 3.33
N LYS A 20 -8.52 7.33 2.91
CA LYS A 20 -9.79 7.83 2.36
C LYS A 20 -9.91 7.63 0.84
N CYS A 21 -8.79 7.63 0.12
CA CYS A 21 -8.71 7.43 -1.33
C CYS A 21 -7.33 6.91 -1.74
N THR A 22 -7.15 6.60 -3.02
CA THR A 22 -5.88 6.09 -3.60
C THR A 22 -4.71 7.05 -3.42
N SER A 23 -4.92 8.36 -3.57
CA SER A 23 -3.88 9.38 -3.37
C SER A 23 -3.45 9.48 -1.90
N CYS A 24 -4.42 9.42 -0.98
CA CYS A 24 -4.12 9.35 0.46
C CYS A 24 -3.36 8.07 0.81
N ALA A 25 -3.71 6.93 0.19
CA ALA A 25 -3.02 5.66 0.43
C ALA A 25 -1.52 5.75 0.07
N ARG A 26 -1.17 6.38 -1.05
CA ARG A 26 0.24 6.65 -1.40
C ARG A 26 0.94 7.55 -0.38
N THR A 27 0.26 8.60 0.08
CA THR A 27 0.82 9.54 1.06
C THR A 27 1.16 8.80 2.36
N VAL A 28 0.22 8.03 2.89
CA VAL A 28 0.42 7.23 4.12
C VAL A 28 1.54 6.20 3.95
N ALA A 29 1.59 5.53 2.79
CA ALA A 29 2.64 4.56 2.49
C ALA A 29 4.04 5.20 2.44
N VAL A 30 4.15 6.41 1.88
CA VAL A 30 5.41 7.18 1.85
C VAL A 30 5.80 7.63 3.26
N GLU A 31 4.86 8.19 4.04
CA GLU A 31 5.12 8.66 5.40
C GLU A 31 5.57 7.54 6.35
N SER A 32 5.08 6.32 6.12
CA SER A 32 5.41 5.16 6.95
C SER A 32 6.65 4.40 6.47
N ALA A 33 7.23 4.78 5.33
CA ALA A 33 8.36 4.09 4.72
C ALA A 33 9.70 4.78 5.01
N GLY A 34 10.78 3.99 5.03
CA GLY A 34 12.15 4.52 4.93
C GLY A 34 12.44 5.13 3.55
N ALA A 35 13.66 5.65 3.36
CA ALA A 35 14.07 6.31 2.12
C ALA A 35 13.88 5.42 0.86
N GLU A 36 14.17 4.12 0.99
CA GLU A 36 14.01 3.14 -0.10
C GLU A 36 12.53 2.94 -0.49
N GLY A 37 11.63 2.78 0.49
CA GLY A 37 10.21 2.62 0.23
C GLY A 37 9.54 3.91 -0.25
N THR A 38 10.05 5.07 0.15
CA THR A 38 9.54 6.37 -0.32
C THR A 38 9.59 6.48 -1.85
N MET A 39 10.70 6.07 -2.47
CA MET A 39 10.85 6.11 -3.92
C MET A 39 9.82 5.20 -4.63
N VAL A 40 9.62 3.99 -4.11
CA VAL A 40 8.70 2.99 -4.69
C VAL A 40 7.24 3.43 -4.57
N TRP A 41 6.81 3.89 -3.40
CA TRP A 41 5.41 4.23 -3.14
C TRP A 41 4.98 5.56 -3.78
N ARG A 42 5.94 6.48 -3.98
CA ARG A 42 5.69 7.79 -4.60
C ARG A 42 5.49 7.70 -6.11
N ASP A 43 6.24 6.85 -6.83
CA ASP A 43 6.13 6.74 -8.29
C ASP A 43 5.03 5.74 -8.71
N PRO A 44 3.96 6.19 -9.39
CA PRO A 44 2.89 5.30 -9.86
C PRO A 44 3.33 4.31 -10.96
N ARG A 45 4.49 4.52 -11.59
CA ARG A 45 5.10 3.58 -12.53
C ARG A 45 5.81 2.43 -11.81
N LEU A 46 6.19 2.63 -10.55
CA LEU A 46 6.88 1.62 -9.73
C LEU A 46 5.93 0.87 -8.80
N SER A 47 4.75 1.42 -8.50
CA SER A 47 3.77 0.78 -7.60
C SER A 47 2.31 0.92 -8.07
N SER A 48 1.50 -0.10 -7.80
CA SER A 48 0.03 -0.06 -7.93
C SER A 48 -0.64 0.24 -6.58
N VAL A 49 -1.88 0.71 -6.63
CA VAL A 49 -2.74 0.93 -5.45
C VAL A 49 -4.08 0.30 -5.77
N GLU A 50 -4.50 -0.66 -4.95
CA GLU A 50 -5.76 -1.39 -5.11
C GLU A 50 -6.61 -1.22 -3.86
N LEU A 51 -7.91 -0.95 -4.04
CA LEU A 51 -8.88 -0.94 -2.95
C LEU A 51 -9.21 -2.39 -2.57
N VAL A 52 -9.06 -2.72 -1.29
CA VAL A 52 -9.50 -4.02 -0.76
C VAL A 52 -11.00 -3.95 -0.49
N ARG A 53 -11.77 -4.82 -1.13
CA ARG A 53 -13.22 -4.96 -1.01
C ARG A 53 -13.58 -6.11 -0.09
N GLU A 54 -14.75 -6.05 0.53
CA GLU A 54 -15.24 -7.12 1.43
C GLU A 54 -15.44 -8.47 0.73
N THR A 55 -15.62 -8.46 -0.59
CA THR A 55 -15.72 -9.66 -1.43
C THR A 55 -14.37 -10.27 -1.79
N ASP A 56 -13.27 -9.58 -1.48
CA ASP A 56 -11.94 -10.11 -1.73
C ASP A 56 -11.65 -11.25 -0.75
N LYS A 57 -10.77 -12.20 -1.14
CA LYS A 57 -10.42 -13.33 -0.30
C LYS A 57 -9.98 -12.82 1.09
N PRO A 58 -10.52 -13.38 2.19
CA PRO A 58 -10.16 -12.95 3.52
C PRO A 58 -8.65 -13.14 3.73
N GLY A 59 -7.96 -12.06 4.09
CA GLY A 59 -6.53 -12.05 4.40
C GLY A 59 -6.31 -11.50 5.81
N LEU A 60 -5.38 -12.10 6.54
CA LEU A 60 -4.98 -11.62 7.86
C LEU A 60 -3.76 -10.70 7.72
N ILE A 61 -3.88 -9.45 8.15
CA ILE A 61 -2.72 -8.54 8.25
C ILE A 61 -2.06 -8.83 9.59
N LEU A 62 -0.93 -9.55 9.55
CA LEU A 62 -0.10 -9.77 10.73
C LEU A 62 0.75 -8.52 10.98
N LYS A 63 0.72 -8.03 12.21
CA LYS A 63 1.62 -6.96 12.66
C LYS A 63 3.00 -7.60 12.87
N SER A 64 4.06 -7.07 12.26
CA SER A 64 5.42 -7.45 12.70
C SER A 64 5.67 -6.78 14.04
N GLU A 65 6.11 -7.56 15.03
CA GLU A 65 6.64 -7.04 16.29
C GLU A 65 7.98 -6.31 16.09
#